data_AF-A0A382RGG1-F1
#
_entry.id   AF-A0A382RGG1-F1
#
_cell.length_a   1.000
_cell.length_b   1.000
_cell.length_c   1.000
_cell.angle_alpha   90.00
_cell.angle_beta   90.00
_cell.angle_gamma   90.00
#
_symmetry.space_group_name_H-M   'P 1'
#
loop_
_entity.id
_entity.type
_entity.pdbx_description
1 polymer ?
#
loop_
_entity_poly.entity_id
_entity_poly.type
_entity_poly.pdbx_seq_one_letter_code
_entity_poly.pdbx_strand_id
1 'polypeptide(L)'
;VNPFFKDSKVDLFLVISDNQTVVGRVALIENHVFNKELPEQVGFFGMFEVVNDKQASDLLLDKAEQWCREKKFSKLVGPVSFTTNHECGLLVDGFDTPPVIGIPYNPRYYSDLIESWGLGKYKDLVSLRMDLPKMPEYLETAIRRIVKRERFKVRTFCLNNFNGEMEAIWSIYNESWANNWGFIPMSKEEFLYSAN
;
A
#
# COMPACT_ATOMS: atom_id res chain seq x y z
N VAL A 1 -18.11 7.59 -3.55
CA VAL A 1 -17.09 8.17 -2.66
C VAL A 1 -16.32 7.01 -2.06
N ASN A 2 -14.98 7.05 -2.07
CA ASN A 2 -14.16 5.95 -1.53
C ASN A 2 -14.46 5.78 -0.03
N PRO A 3 -14.84 4.58 0.46
CA PRO A 3 -15.20 4.36 1.86
C PRO A 3 -14.10 4.70 2.87
N PHE A 4 -12.83 4.73 2.46
CA PHE A 4 -11.70 5.17 3.30
C PHE A 4 -11.96 6.54 3.96
N PHE A 5 -12.60 7.47 3.24
CA PHE A 5 -12.87 8.82 3.73
C PHE A 5 -13.98 8.91 4.78
N LYS A 6 -14.68 7.80 5.09
CA LYS A 6 -15.63 7.78 6.21
C LYS A 6 -14.92 7.92 7.55
N ASP A 7 -13.76 7.26 7.67
CA ASP A 7 -13.02 7.11 8.91
C ASP A 7 -11.62 7.69 8.85
N SER A 8 -11.20 8.29 7.73
CA SER A 8 -9.84 8.83 7.58
C SER A 8 -9.86 10.18 6.85
N LYS A 9 -8.83 10.99 7.10
CA LYS A 9 -8.69 12.32 6.50
C LYS A 9 -7.45 12.38 5.63
N VAL A 10 -7.55 13.17 4.55
CA VAL A 10 -6.45 13.38 3.62
C VAL A 10 -6.35 14.85 3.30
N ASP A 11 -5.18 15.42 3.51
CA ASP A 11 -4.84 16.78 3.14
C ASP A 11 -3.91 16.75 1.92
N LEU A 12 -4.29 17.45 0.85
CA LEU A 12 -3.59 17.42 -0.43
C LEU A 12 -2.78 18.70 -0.63
N PHE A 13 -1.51 18.56 -0.97
CA PHE A 13 -0.60 19.69 -1.20
C PHE A 13 0.07 19.59 -2.56
N LEU A 14 0.33 20.76 -3.14
CA LEU A 14 1.06 20.94 -4.40
C LEU A 14 2.21 21.90 -4.16
N VAL A 15 3.32 21.68 -4.86
CA VAL A 15 4.35 22.70 -5.05
C VAL A 15 4.17 23.29 -6.43
N ILE A 16 4.03 24.61 -6.48
CA ILE A 16 3.86 25.39 -7.70
C ILE A 16 5.09 26.28 -7.85
N SER A 17 5.77 26.18 -8.99
CA SER A 17 6.92 27.04 -9.31
C SER A 17 6.48 28.46 -9.67
N ASP A 18 7.43 29.39 -9.73
CA ASP A 18 7.18 30.80 -10.05
C ASP A 18 6.46 31.00 -11.39
N ASN A 19 6.74 30.13 -12.38
CA ASN A 19 6.07 30.12 -13.68
C ASN A 19 4.70 29.40 -13.68
N GLN A 20 4.09 29.19 -12.51
CA GLN A 20 2.76 28.59 -12.34
C GLN A 20 2.65 27.12 -12.79
N THR A 21 3.76 26.37 -12.78
CA THR A 21 3.78 24.94 -13.10
C THR A 21 3.76 24.12 -11.82
N VAL A 22 2.97 23.05 -11.78
CA VAL A 22 3.00 22.09 -10.67
C VAL A 22 4.27 21.24 -10.80
N VAL A 23 5.16 21.30 -9.82
CA VAL A 23 6.44 20.59 -9.81
C VAL A 23 6.50 19.48 -8.75
N GLY A 24 5.49 19.40 -7.90
CA GLY A 24 5.34 18.29 -6.96
C GLY A 24 3.98 18.23 -6.29
N ARG A 25 3.65 17.08 -5.70
CA ARG A 25 2.43 16.84 -4.93
C ARG A 25 2.67 15.82 -3.82
N VAL A 26 1.89 15.93 -2.75
CA VAL A 26 1.83 14.92 -1.70
C VAL A 26 0.44 14.87 -1.09
N ALA A 27 -0.01 13.67 -0.74
CA ALA A 27 -1.17 13.45 0.11
C ALA A 27 -0.68 13.14 1.53
N LEU A 28 -1.17 13.89 2.52
CA LEU A 28 -0.93 13.63 3.94
C LEU A 28 -2.16 12.94 4.51
N ILE A 29 -1.98 11.75 5.09
CA ILE A 29 -3.05 10.82 5.40
C ILE A 29 -3.09 10.54 6.89
N GLU A 30 -4.21 10.90 7.50
CA GLU A 30 -4.57 10.54 8.86
C GLU A 30 -5.48 9.30 8.80
N ASN A 31 -4.87 8.15 9.07
CA ASN A 31 -5.57 6.87 9.07
C ASN A 31 -6.06 6.54 10.49
N HIS A 32 -7.32 6.86 10.80
CA HIS A 32 -7.83 6.66 12.16
C HIS A 32 -8.01 5.18 12.52
N VAL A 33 -8.20 4.28 11.55
CA VAL A 33 -8.29 2.83 11.83
C VAL A 33 -6.93 2.33 12.32
N PHE A 34 -5.86 2.64 11.59
CA PHE A 34 -4.49 2.31 12.00
C PHE A 34 -4.14 2.87 13.38
N ASN A 35 -4.42 4.15 13.60
CA ASN A 35 -4.08 4.86 14.84
C ASN A 35 -4.95 4.45 16.05
N LYS A 36 -6.08 3.75 15.84
CA LYS A 36 -6.88 3.15 16.92
C LYS A 36 -6.34 1.79 17.34
N GLU A 37 -5.89 0.99 16.38
CA GLU A 37 -5.41 -0.38 16.60
C GLU A 37 -3.96 -0.44 17.11
N LEU A 38 -3.17 0.62 16.87
CA LEU A 38 -1.76 0.67 17.24
C LEU A 38 -1.46 1.79 18.25
N PRO A 39 -0.53 1.56 19.19
CA PRO A 39 -0.17 2.54 20.21
C PRO A 39 0.58 3.75 19.64
N GLU A 40 1.25 3.59 18.49
CA GLU A 40 1.93 4.66 17.79
C GLU A 40 0.93 5.49 16.97
N GLN A 41 0.93 6.80 17.19
CA GLN A 41 0.12 7.75 16.41
C GLN A 41 0.92 8.17 15.18
N VAL A 42 0.66 7.52 14.05
CA VAL A 42 1.45 7.69 12.82
C VAL A 42 0.70 8.59 11.84
N GLY A 43 1.41 9.56 11.29
CA GLY A 43 1.01 10.30 10.10
C GLY A 43 1.61 9.64 8.87
N PHE A 44 0.81 9.46 7.83
CA PHE A 44 1.30 8.90 6.57
C PHE A 44 1.45 10.01 5.52
N PHE A 45 2.43 9.87 4.64
CA PHE A 45 2.42 10.58 3.35
C PHE A 45 2.37 9.56 2.22
N GLY A 46 1.71 9.88 1.12
CA GLY A 46 1.53 9.02 -0.03
C GLY A 46 1.22 9.83 -1.28
N MET A 47 0.95 9.15 -2.39
CA MET A 47 0.70 9.79 -3.71
C MET A 47 1.78 10.85 -4.05
N PHE A 48 3.00 10.62 -3.58
CA PHE A 48 4.12 11.55 -3.69
C PHE A 48 4.65 11.53 -5.11
N GLU A 49 4.61 12.68 -5.77
CA GLU A 49 5.27 12.87 -7.06
C GLU A 49 6.02 14.19 -7.04
N VAL A 50 7.23 14.20 -7.58
CA VAL A 50 8.04 15.40 -7.66
C VAL A 50 8.99 15.30 -8.85
N VAL A 51 9.21 16.43 -9.54
CA VAL A 51 10.31 16.52 -10.51
C VAL A 51 11.64 16.30 -9.79
N ASN A 52 12.71 15.99 -10.53
CA ASN A 52 14.04 15.80 -9.91
C ASN A 52 14.65 17.12 -9.43
N ASP A 53 14.06 17.69 -8.39
CA ASP A 53 14.38 18.95 -7.78
C ASP A 53 14.29 18.80 -6.26
N LYS A 54 15.43 19.01 -5.59
CA LYS A 54 15.53 18.82 -4.15
C LYS A 54 14.67 19.82 -3.38
N GLN A 55 14.63 21.08 -3.83
CA GLN A 55 13.87 22.11 -3.13
C GLN A 55 12.36 21.82 -3.17
N ALA A 56 11.85 21.36 -4.31
CA ALA A 56 10.45 20.95 -4.45
C ALA A 56 10.12 19.75 -3.54
N SER A 57 11.02 18.77 -3.45
CA SER A 57 10.85 17.63 -2.55
C SER A 57 10.88 18.04 -1.08
N ASP A 58 11.87 18.86 -0.68
CA ASP A 58 12.02 19.35 0.69
C ASP A 58 10.77 20.12 1.13
N LEU A 59 10.20 20.98 0.27
CA LEU A 59 8.96 21.71 0.59
C LEU A 59 7.77 20.79 0.90
N LEU A 60 7.62 19.69 0.16
CA LEU A 60 6.56 18.70 0.41
C LEU A 60 6.78 17.97 1.73
N LEU A 61 8.02 17.57 2.02
CA LEU A 61 8.37 16.80 3.22
C LEU A 61 8.39 17.68 4.48
N ASP A 62 8.85 18.93 4.39
CA ASP A 62 8.72 19.95 5.44
C ASP A 62 7.24 20.16 5.80
N LYS A 63 6.38 20.24 4.77
CA LYS A 63 4.94 20.37 5.00
C LYS A 63 4.36 19.14 5.69
N ALA A 64 4.81 17.94 5.32
CA ALA A 64 4.43 16.69 5.96
C ALA A 64 4.87 16.63 7.43
N GLU A 65 6.10 17.05 7.73
CA GLU A 65 6.63 17.12 9.09
C GLU A 65 5.85 18.10 9.96
N GLN A 66 5.62 19.32 9.45
CA GLN A 66 4.82 20.34 10.13
C GLN A 66 3.42 19.79 10.47
N TRP A 67 2.78 19.18 9.48
CA TRP A 67 1.45 18.59 9.65
C TRP A 67 1.44 17.48 10.71
N CYS A 68 2.45 16.61 10.73
CA CYS A 68 2.61 15.60 11.78
C CYS A 68 2.75 16.23 13.17
N ARG A 69 3.55 17.30 13.31
CA ARG A 69 3.72 18.02 14.58
C ARG A 69 2.43 18.67 15.05
N GLU A 70 1.69 19.33 14.15
CA GLU A 70 0.40 19.98 14.46
C GLU A 70 -0.65 18.97 14.94
N LYS A 71 -0.69 17.78 14.33
CA LYS A 71 -1.58 16.68 14.73
C LYS A 71 -1.05 15.82 15.88
N LYS A 72 0.16 16.10 16.37
CA LYS A 72 0.83 15.35 17.45
C LYS A 72 1.09 13.88 17.10
N PHE A 73 1.32 13.58 15.83
CA PHE A 73 1.81 12.27 15.42
C PHE A 73 3.25 12.07 15.90
N SER A 74 3.57 10.88 16.40
CA SER A 74 4.91 10.51 16.86
C SER A 74 5.85 10.15 15.72
N LYS A 75 5.31 9.91 14.51
CA LYS A 75 6.08 9.47 13.35
C LYS A 75 5.43 9.91 12.04
N LEU A 76 6.27 10.20 11.05
CA LEU A 76 5.89 10.32 9.65
C LEU A 76 6.37 9.05 8.91
N VAL A 77 5.48 8.38 8.17
CA VAL A 77 5.80 7.16 7.41
C VAL A 77 5.29 7.29 5.99
N GLY A 78 6.09 6.89 5.01
CA GLY A 78 5.66 6.89 3.63
C GLY A 78 6.77 6.56 2.63
N PRO A 79 6.43 6.47 1.34
CA PRO A 79 5.09 6.68 0.79
C PRO A 79 4.11 5.53 1.08
N VAL A 80 2.89 5.84 1.52
CA VAL A 80 1.76 4.90 1.66
C VAL A 80 0.49 5.63 1.21
N SER A 81 -0.12 5.20 0.10
CA SER A 81 -1.33 5.83 -0.43
C SER A 81 -2.59 5.26 0.26
N PHE A 82 -2.97 5.83 1.41
CA PHE A 82 -4.07 5.41 2.30
C PHE A 82 -3.73 4.26 3.26
N THR A 83 -3.56 3.04 2.73
CA THR A 83 -3.27 1.82 3.51
C THR A 83 -2.27 0.95 2.77
N THR A 84 -1.73 -0.08 3.43
CA THR A 84 -0.90 -1.09 2.76
C THR A 84 -1.67 -1.96 1.76
N ASN A 85 -3.00 -1.84 1.69
CA ASN A 85 -3.84 -2.53 0.70
C ASN A 85 -3.91 -1.74 -0.62
N HIS A 86 -3.31 -0.55 -0.66
CA HIS A 86 -3.09 0.28 -1.83
C HIS A 86 -1.57 0.33 -2.14
N GLU A 87 -1.16 1.26 -3.01
CA GLU A 87 0.25 1.48 -3.32
C GLU A 87 1.04 1.94 -2.08
N CYS A 88 2.09 1.19 -1.74
CA CYS A 88 2.90 1.40 -0.55
C CYS A 88 4.37 1.13 -0.87
N GLY A 89 5.26 1.99 -0.39
CA GLY A 89 6.70 1.93 -0.56
C GLY A 89 7.21 2.70 -1.78
N LEU A 90 8.49 2.51 -2.05
CA LEU A 90 9.20 3.02 -3.22
C LEU A 90 9.89 1.85 -3.91
N LEU A 91 9.92 1.90 -5.24
CA LEU A 91 10.86 1.11 -6.03
C LEU A 91 12.27 1.61 -5.74
N VAL A 92 13.08 0.75 -5.13
CA VAL A 92 14.50 0.99 -4.78
C VAL A 92 15.44 0.04 -5.52
N ASP A 93 14.90 -1.05 -6.09
CA ASP A 93 15.60 -2.02 -6.93
C ASP A 93 14.62 -2.62 -7.96
N GLY A 94 15.14 -3.18 -9.06
CA GLY A 94 14.30 -3.79 -10.12
C GLY A 94 13.79 -2.83 -11.20
N PHE A 95 14.45 -1.68 -11.39
CA PHE A 95 14.12 -0.67 -12.42
C PHE A 95 14.27 -1.14 -13.88
N ASP A 96 14.85 -2.32 -14.08
CA ASP A 96 14.98 -3.01 -15.37
C ASP A 96 13.80 -3.94 -15.67
N THR A 97 12.83 -4.05 -14.75
CA THR A 97 11.62 -4.85 -14.93
C THR A 97 10.41 -3.97 -15.26
N PRO A 98 9.44 -4.46 -16.07
CA PRO A 98 8.22 -3.72 -16.33
C PRO A 98 7.40 -3.46 -15.05
N PRO A 99 6.64 -2.35 -14.98
CA PRO A 99 5.75 -2.08 -13.86
C PRO A 99 4.73 -3.21 -13.66
N VAL A 100 4.42 -3.50 -12.39
CA VAL A 100 3.45 -4.52 -11.98
C VAL A 100 2.26 -3.84 -11.35
N ILE A 101 1.05 -4.30 -11.69
CA ILE A 101 -0.21 -3.74 -11.17
C ILE A 101 -0.18 -3.74 -9.64
N GLY A 102 -0.49 -2.58 -9.05
CA GLY A 102 -0.57 -2.39 -7.60
C GLY A 102 0.79 -2.24 -6.89
N ILE A 103 1.91 -2.26 -7.61
CA ILE A 103 3.25 -2.04 -7.07
C ILE A 103 3.76 -0.67 -7.53
N PRO A 104 4.28 0.18 -6.63
CA PRO A 104 4.86 1.46 -7.02
C PRO A 104 5.96 1.32 -8.06
N TYR A 105 5.96 2.20 -9.07
CA TYR A 105 7.00 2.29 -10.09
C TYR A 105 7.44 3.74 -10.28
N ASN A 106 8.22 4.24 -9.31
CA ASN A 106 8.70 5.61 -9.27
C ASN A 106 10.09 5.78 -9.93
N PRO A 107 10.49 7.00 -10.31
CA PRO A 107 11.85 7.30 -10.70
C PRO A 107 12.88 6.95 -9.61
N ARG A 108 14.09 6.56 -10.04
CA ARG A 108 15.19 6.15 -9.13
C ARG A 108 15.57 7.24 -8.12
N TYR A 109 15.54 8.50 -8.55
CA TYR A 109 15.94 9.65 -7.74
C TYR A 109 15.02 9.92 -6.54
N TYR A 110 13.83 9.31 -6.45
CA TYR A 110 12.92 9.53 -5.31
C TYR A 110 13.54 9.05 -4.00
N SER A 111 14.25 7.92 -4.03
CA SER A 111 14.96 7.39 -2.86
C SER A 111 15.98 8.40 -2.34
N ASP A 112 16.85 8.91 -3.21
CA ASP A 112 17.86 9.91 -2.87
C ASP A 112 17.23 11.20 -2.31
N LEU A 113 16.15 11.70 -2.92
CA LEU A 113 15.46 12.90 -2.45
C LEU A 113 14.91 12.73 -1.02
N ILE A 114 14.19 11.64 -0.78
CA ILE A 114 13.55 11.34 0.51
C ILE A 114 14.60 11.07 1.61
N GLU A 115 15.66 10.31 1.28
CA GLU A 115 16.76 10.03 2.21
C GLU A 115 17.56 11.30 2.53
N SER A 116 17.83 12.15 1.54
CA SER A 116 18.58 13.40 1.74
C SER A 116 17.85 14.43 2.61
N TRP A 117 16.52 14.36 2.70
CA TRP A 117 15.74 15.17 3.63
C TRP A 117 15.85 14.67 5.08
N GLY A 118 16.08 13.37 5.26
CA GLY A 118 16.31 12.74 6.58
C GLY A 118 15.39 11.57 6.91
N LEU A 119 14.56 11.11 5.96
CA LEU A 119 13.79 9.87 6.15
C LEU A 119 14.70 8.65 5.99
N GLY A 120 14.45 7.63 6.81
CA GLY A 120 15.19 6.38 6.79
C GLY A 120 14.32 5.20 6.39
N LYS A 121 14.97 4.13 5.93
CA LYS A 121 14.31 2.87 5.60
C LYS A 121 13.51 2.32 6.78
N TYR A 122 12.24 1.95 6.52
CA TYR A 122 11.35 1.41 7.55
C TYR A 122 11.08 -0.10 7.37
N LYS A 123 10.80 -0.57 6.15
CA LYS A 123 10.49 -1.97 5.85
C LYS A 123 10.84 -2.31 4.40
N ASP A 124 11.33 -3.52 4.16
CA ASP A 124 11.44 -4.07 2.81
C ASP A 124 10.12 -4.71 2.36
N LEU A 125 9.68 -4.34 1.16
CA LEU A 125 8.56 -4.94 0.45
C LEU A 125 9.13 -5.66 -0.77
N VAL A 126 9.01 -6.98 -0.80
CA VAL A 126 9.66 -7.81 -1.83
C VAL A 126 8.59 -8.34 -2.78
N SER A 127 8.74 -8.05 -4.06
CA SER A 127 7.98 -8.67 -5.14
C SER A 127 8.87 -9.68 -5.86
N LEU A 128 8.38 -10.90 -6.04
CA LEU A 128 9.11 -11.98 -6.69
C LEU A 128 8.44 -12.34 -8.01
N ARG A 129 9.21 -12.33 -9.09
CA ARG A 129 8.80 -12.91 -10.36
C ARG A 129 9.36 -14.31 -10.49
N MET A 130 8.49 -15.27 -10.76
CA MET A 130 8.88 -16.65 -11.01
C MET A 130 8.24 -17.12 -12.31
N ASP A 131 9.07 -17.49 -13.29
CA ASP A 131 8.59 -18.13 -14.51
C ASP A 131 8.44 -19.63 -14.24
N LEU A 132 7.20 -20.12 -14.19
CA LEU A 132 6.87 -21.54 -13.98
C LEU A 132 6.36 -22.16 -15.30
N PRO A 133 7.24 -22.57 -16.23
CA PRO A 133 6.82 -23.15 -17.50
C PRO A 133 6.14 -24.51 -17.33
N LYS A 134 6.38 -25.20 -16.21
CA LYS A 134 5.70 -26.43 -15.82
C LYS A 134 5.53 -26.48 -14.30
N MET A 135 4.41 -27.02 -13.84
CA MET A 135 4.19 -27.29 -12.42
C MET A 135 5.26 -28.27 -11.90
N PRO A 136 5.98 -27.94 -10.82
CA PRO A 136 6.88 -28.88 -10.16
C PRO A 136 6.17 -30.15 -9.68
N GLU A 137 6.78 -31.32 -9.89
CA GLU A 137 6.19 -32.62 -9.54
C GLU A 137 5.90 -32.76 -8.04
N TYR A 138 6.68 -32.10 -7.18
CA TYR A 138 6.44 -32.10 -5.74
C TYR A 138 5.13 -31.38 -5.37
N LEU A 139 4.76 -30.30 -6.10
CA LEU A 139 3.48 -29.61 -5.89
C LEU A 139 2.32 -30.47 -6.37
N GLU A 140 2.43 -31.10 -7.54
CA GLU A 140 1.40 -32.03 -8.02
C GLU A 140 1.16 -33.18 -7.03
N THR A 141 2.25 -33.74 -6.50
CA THR A 141 2.19 -34.82 -5.51
C THR A 141 1.53 -34.34 -4.21
N ALA A 142 1.87 -33.15 -3.73
CA ALA A 142 1.27 -32.54 -2.55
C ALA A 142 -0.24 -32.31 -2.74
N ILE A 143 -0.66 -31.76 -3.88
CA ILE A 143 -2.07 -31.52 -4.22
C ILE A 143 -2.83 -32.85 -4.23
N ARG A 144 -2.32 -33.90 -4.91
CA ARG A 144 -2.95 -35.22 -4.93
C ARG A 144 -3.15 -35.79 -3.52
N ARG A 145 -2.18 -35.63 -2.62
CA ARG A 145 -2.27 -36.08 -1.22
C ARG A 145 -3.32 -35.30 -0.44
N ILE A 146 -3.42 -33.99 -0.64
CA ILE A 146 -4.41 -33.14 0.03
C ILE A 146 -5.83 -33.53 -0.40
N VAL A 147 -6.06 -33.71 -1.71
CA VAL A 147 -7.35 -34.14 -2.26
C VAL A 147 -7.75 -35.52 -1.71
N LYS A 148 -6.83 -36.49 -1.70
CA LYS A 148 -7.11 -37.86 -1.20
C LYS A 148 -7.51 -37.90 0.28
N ARG A 149 -7.12 -36.92 1.09
CA ARG A 149 -7.46 -36.87 2.52
C ARG A 149 -8.90 -36.43 2.77
N GLU A 150 -9.60 -35.89 1.77
CA GLU A 150 -11.00 -35.42 1.82
C GLU A 150 -11.30 -34.41 2.96
N ARG A 151 -10.27 -33.82 3.57
CA ARG A 151 -10.41 -32.78 4.61
C ARG A 151 -10.69 -31.39 4.05
N PHE A 152 -10.30 -31.16 2.80
CA PHE A 152 -10.43 -29.88 2.11
C PHE A 152 -10.97 -30.11 0.70
N LYS A 153 -11.83 -29.19 0.23
CA LYS A 153 -12.33 -29.17 -1.14
C LYS A 153 -11.71 -27.99 -1.87
N VAL A 154 -10.93 -28.27 -2.91
CA VAL A 154 -10.45 -27.25 -3.85
C VAL A 154 -11.55 -27.03 -4.89
N ARG A 155 -11.97 -25.79 -5.08
CA ARG A 155 -13.02 -25.41 -6.03
C ARG A 155 -12.68 -24.07 -6.68
N THR A 156 -13.24 -23.83 -7.86
CA THR A 156 -13.19 -22.52 -8.50
C THR A 156 -14.21 -21.57 -7.89
N PHE A 157 -14.08 -20.28 -8.21
CA PHE A 157 -15.03 -19.23 -7.87
C PHE A 157 -16.41 -19.52 -8.49
N CYS A 158 -17.50 -19.39 -7.71
CA CYS A 158 -18.86 -19.58 -8.19
C CYS A 158 -19.56 -18.23 -8.46
N LEU A 159 -19.60 -17.81 -9.74
CA LEU A 159 -20.25 -16.56 -10.15
C LEU A 159 -21.74 -16.50 -9.76
N ASN A 160 -22.44 -17.64 -9.78
CA ASN A 160 -23.86 -17.71 -9.38
C ASN A 160 -24.09 -17.41 -7.89
N ASN A 161 -23.04 -17.46 -7.06
CA ASN A 161 -23.08 -17.09 -5.64
C ASN A 161 -22.07 -15.97 -5.34
N PHE A 162 -21.98 -14.98 -6.22
CA PHE A 162 -20.99 -13.90 -6.12
C PHE A 162 -20.91 -13.28 -4.72
N ASN A 163 -22.05 -12.90 -4.12
CA ASN A 163 -22.08 -12.28 -2.79
C ASN A 163 -21.55 -13.20 -1.68
N GLY A 164 -21.87 -14.50 -1.73
CA GLY A 164 -21.35 -15.48 -0.76
C GLY A 164 -19.86 -15.75 -0.95
N GLU A 165 -19.37 -15.71 -2.19
CA GLU A 165 -17.92 -15.81 -2.47
C GLU A 165 -17.17 -14.57 -1.97
N MET A 166 -17.71 -13.36 -2.21
CA MET A 166 -17.12 -12.12 -1.70
C MET A 166 -17.03 -12.11 -0.18
N GLU A 167 -18.06 -12.59 0.52
CA GLU A 167 -18.04 -12.71 1.98
C GLU A 167 -16.94 -13.67 2.46
N ALA A 168 -16.86 -14.85 1.84
CA ALA A 168 -15.86 -15.84 2.21
C ALA A 168 -14.43 -15.33 1.96
N ILE A 169 -14.20 -14.67 0.82
CA ILE A 169 -12.89 -14.10 0.50
C ILE A 169 -12.53 -12.97 1.46
N TRP A 170 -13.48 -12.09 1.78
CA TRP A 170 -13.27 -10.98 2.71
C TRP A 170 -12.88 -11.48 4.12
N SER A 171 -13.60 -12.47 4.66
CA SER A 171 -13.26 -13.07 5.96
C SER A 171 -11.89 -13.74 5.94
N ILE A 172 -11.61 -14.58 4.91
CA ILE A 172 -10.31 -15.24 4.77
C ILE A 172 -9.17 -14.22 4.68
N TYR A 173 -9.36 -13.15 3.91
CA TYR A 173 -8.37 -12.10 3.74
C TYR A 173 -8.04 -11.42 5.07
N ASN A 174 -9.05 -10.91 5.78
CA ASN A 174 -8.85 -10.22 7.05
C ASN A 174 -8.25 -11.15 8.13
N GLU A 175 -8.67 -12.41 8.19
CA GLU A 175 -8.14 -13.38 9.16
C GLU A 175 -6.69 -13.78 8.85
N SER A 176 -6.37 -14.00 7.56
CA SER A 176 -5.04 -14.47 7.16
C SER A 176 -3.98 -13.37 7.25
N TRP A 177 -4.37 -12.12 7.04
CA TRP A 177 -3.46 -10.97 7.00
C TRP A 177 -3.38 -10.19 8.32
N ALA A 178 -4.22 -10.51 9.32
CA ALA A 178 -4.29 -9.81 10.60
C ALA A 178 -2.93 -9.58 11.29
N ASN A 179 -2.01 -10.54 11.15
CA ASN A 179 -0.67 -10.48 11.76
C ASN A 179 0.43 -9.98 10.80
N ASN A 180 0.07 -9.54 9.59
CA ASN A 180 1.03 -9.00 8.64
C ASN A 180 1.41 -7.55 9.00
N TRP A 181 2.64 -7.16 8.67
CA TRP A 181 3.13 -5.81 8.97
C TRP A 181 2.29 -4.75 8.26
N GLY A 182 1.92 -3.70 9.01
CA GLY A 182 1.17 -2.56 8.49
C GLY A 182 -0.27 -2.88 8.07
N PHE A 183 -0.74 -4.11 8.30
CA PHE A 183 -2.07 -4.53 7.88
C PHE A 183 -3.15 -3.74 8.61
N ILE A 184 -4.11 -3.27 7.83
CA ILE A 184 -5.32 -2.60 8.31
C ILE A 184 -6.48 -3.45 7.82
N PRO A 185 -7.33 -3.96 8.74
CA PRO A 185 -8.52 -4.71 8.36
C PRO A 185 -9.36 -3.91 7.37
N MET A 186 -9.68 -4.52 6.24
CA MET A 186 -10.57 -3.88 5.27
C MET A 186 -11.99 -3.97 5.79
N SER A 187 -12.68 -2.83 5.83
CA SER A 187 -14.13 -2.86 5.99
C SER A 187 -14.76 -3.58 4.79
N LYS A 188 -15.94 -4.16 4.99
CA LYS A 188 -16.67 -4.83 3.91
C LYS A 188 -17.01 -3.88 2.76
N GLU A 189 -17.25 -2.61 3.06
CA GLU A 189 -17.51 -1.59 2.05
C GLU A 189 -16.26 -1.26 1.23
N GLU A 190 -15.09 -1.10 1.85
CA GLU A 190 -13.81 -0.91 1.13
C GLU A 190 -13.49 -2.12 0.25
N PHE A 191 -13.70 -3.33 0.77
CA PHE A 191 -13.46 -4.56 0.03
C PHE A 191 -14.35 -4.64 -1.22
N LEU A 192 -15.66 -4.41 -1.08
CA LEU A 192 -16.58 -4.38 -2.22
C LEU A 192 -16.31 -3.21 -3.17
N TYR A 193 -15.88 -2.06 -2.66
CA TYR A 193 -15.50 -0.92 -3.48
C TYR A 193 -14.28 -1.24 -4.36
N SER A 194 -13.29 -1.97 -3.83
CA SER A 194 -12.10 -2.39 -4.60
C SER A 194 -12.38 -3.45 -5.67
N ALA A 195 -13.52 -4.14 -5.59
CA ALA A 195 -13.92 -5.19 -6.52
C ALA A 195 -14.72 -4.67 -7.75
N ASN A 196 -15.05 -3.38 -7.80
CA ASN A 196 -15.75 -2.72 -8.91
C ASN A 196 -14.78 -1.94 -9.80
#